data_AF-A0A2P8KBS5-F1
#
_entry.id   AF-A0A2P8KBS5-F1
#
_cell.length_a   1.000
_cell.length_b   1.000
_cell.length_c   1.000
_cell.angle_alpha   90.00
_cell.angle_beta   90.00
_cell.angle_gamma   90.00
#
_symmetry.space_group_name_H-M   'P 1'
#
loop_
_entity.id
_entity.type
_entity.pdbx_description
1 polymer ?
#
loop_
_entity_poly.entity_id
_entity_poly.type
_entity_poly.pdbx_seq_one_letter_code
_entity_poly.pdbx_strand_id
1 'polypeptide(L)'
;MNISSAREDTDPPAAPPDWTIEVGSGPVGEGLYFFAAVKRAGQLMFRIGMGGICEEAKAKKLLAAKARAWIDDFLIREHQSGASSQGD
;
A
#
# COMPACT_ATOMS: atom_id res chain seq x y z
N MET A 1 -32.38 -4.57 -11.86
CA MET A 1 -31.01 -5.13 -11.98
C MET A 1 -30.08 -3.99 -12.28
N ASN A 2 -29.25 -3.60 -11.31
CA ASN A 2 -28.25 -2.56 -11.50
C ASN A 2 -27.00 -2.98 -10.72
N ILE A 3 -25.90 -3.29 -11.42
CA ILE A 3 -24.61 -2.67 -11.15
C ILE A 3 -23.63 -3.09 -12.25
N SER A 4 -23.06 -2.05 -12.84
CA SER A 4 -22.26 -2.04 -14.06
C SER A 4 -20.90 -2.70 -13.85
N SER A 5 -20.54 -3.57 -14.79
CA SER A 5 -19.17 -3.94 -15.08
C SER A 5 -18.40 -2.71 -15.55
N ALA A 6 -17.42 -2.24 -14.78
CA ALA A 6 -16.35 -1.38 -15.26
C ALA A 6 -15.13 -1.54 -14.34
N ARG A 7 -14.38 -2.64 -14.52
CA ARG A 7 -12.95 -2.64 -14.17
C ARG A 7 -12.23 -1.95 -15.32
N GLU A 8 -12.41 -0.64 -15.41
CA GLU A 8 -11.63 0.18 -16.32
C GLU A 8 -10.28 0.45 -15.68
N ASP A 9 -9.25 0.20 -16.48
CA ASP A 9 -7.85 0.59 -16.35
C ASP A 9 -7.73 1.97 -15.71
N THR A 10 -7.65 2.02 -14.39
CA THR A 10 -7.55 3.28 -13.63
C THR A 10 -6.26 3.19 -12.84
N ASP A 11 -5.46 4.26 -12.88
CA ASP A 11 -4.32 4.47 -11.99
C ASP A 11 -4.66 3.92 -10.60
N PRO A 12 -3.76 3.13 -9.97
CA PRO A 12 -4.07 2.47 -8.71
C PRO A 12 -4.68 3.50 -7.76
N PRO A 13 -5.89 3.22 -7.21
CA PRO A 13 -6.72 4.23 -6.56
C PRO A 13 -5.86 5.02 -5.60
N ALA A 14 -5.94 6.35 -5.71
CA ALA A 14 -5.29 7.23 -4.75
C ALA A 14 -5.70 6.74 -3.36
N ALA A 15 -4.71 6.49 -2.48
CA ALA A 15 -4.97 5.95 -1.17
C ALA A 15 -6.06 6.80 -0.47
N PRO A 16 -7.03 6.20 0.24
CA PRO A 16 -8.09 6.96 0.89
C PRO A 16 -7.48 8.03 1.82
N PRO A 17 -8.18 9.13 2.12
CA PRO A 17 -7.60 10.30 2.80
C PRO A 17 -6.97 9.98 4.16
N ASP A 18 -7.44 8.94 4.84
CA ASP A 18 -6.87 8.45 6.11
C ASP A 18 -5.54 7.69 5.96
N TRP A 19 -5.11 7.39 4.73
CA TRP A 19 -3.92 6.60 4.45
C TRP A 19 -2.79 7.47 3.93
N THR A 20 -1.60 7.26 4.50
CA THR A 20 -0.38 7.97 4.12
C THR A 20 0.70 6.97 3.77
N ILE A 21 1.39 7.20 2.66
CA ILE A 21 2.55 6.41 2.23
C ILE A 21 3.77 7.31 2.32
N GLU A 22 4.67 7.01 3.25
CA GLU A 22 5.94 7.71 3.39
C GLU A 22 7.08 6.82 2.88
N VAL A 23 7.79 7.29 1.86
CA VAL A 23 8.95 6.57 1.32
C VAL A 23 10.23 7.17 1.85
N GLY A 24 11.05 6.34 2.47
CA GLY A 24 12.36 6.71 3.00
C GLY A 24 13.47 5.81 2.44
N SER A 25 14.70 6.27 2.64
CA SER A 25 15.91 5.51 2.39
C SER A 25 16.83 5.60 3.61
N GLY A 26 17.66 4.59 3.81
CA GLY A 26 18.67 4.56 4.86
C GLY A 26 19.86 3.69 4.46
N PRO A 27 21.06 3.94 5.02
CA PRO A 27 22.21 3.07 4.79
C PRO A 27 22.00 1.70 5.45
N VAL A 28 22.36 0.62 4.75
CA VAL A 28 22.40 -0.75 5.28
C VAL A 28 23.68 -1.41 4.78
N GLY A 29 24.61 -1.66 5.69
CA GLY A 29 25.95 -2.17 5.35
C GLY A 29 26.65 -1.25 4.35
N GLU A 30 27.06 -1.80 3.21
CA GLU A 30 27.70 -1.08 2.10
C GLU A 30 26.69 -0.52 1.06
N GLY A 31 25.38 -0.67 1.29
CA GLY A 31 24.34 -0.30 0.32
C GLY A 31 23.26 0.63 0.86
N LEU A 32 22.27 0.91 0.01
CA LEU A 32 21.05 1.63 0.37
C LEU A 32 19.89 0.66 0.57
N TYR A 33 19.14 0.89 1.64
CA TYR A 33 17.87 0.25 1.91
C TYR A 33 16.75 1.27 1.74
N PHE A 34 15.77 0.93 0.92
CA PHE A 34 14.60 1.75 0.69
C PHE A 34 13.41 1.14 1.40
N PHE A 35 12.51 1.96 1.94
CA PHE A 35 11.29 1.48 2.56
C PHE A 35 10.11 2.40 2.30
N ALA A 36 8.92 1.82 2.24
CA ALA A 36 7.65 2.54 2.34
C ALA A 36 6.97 2.20 3.67
N ALA A 37 6.68 3.23 4.45
CA ALA A 37 5.84 3.15 5.64
C ALA A 37 4.41 3.49 5.24
N VAL A 38 3.50 2.54 5.45
CA VAL A 38 2.07 2.70 5.24
C VAL A 38 1.43 3.02 6.58
N LYS A 39 0.84 4.21 6.69
CA LYS A 39 0.16 4.69 7.90
C LYS A 39 -1.33 4.85 7.63
N ARG A 40 -2.16 4.58 8.64
CA ARG A 40 -3.59 4.89 8.67
C ARG A 40 -3.84 5.79 9.89
N ALA A 41 -4.41 6.98 9.68
CA ALA A 41 -4.64 7.98 10.73
C ALA A 41 -3.39 8.24 11.61
N GLY A 42 -2.20 8.28 10.99
CA GLY A 42 -0.92 8.50 11.68
C GLY A 42 -0.29 7.26 12.33
N GLN A 43 -1.01 6.14 12.46
CA GLN A 43 -0.48 4.90 13.01
C GLN A 43 0.17 4.04 11.90
N LEU A 44 1.38 3.54 12.16
CA LEU A 44 2.07 2.63 11.23
C LEU A 44 1.33 1.29 11.16
N MET A 45 0.80 0.96 9.99
CA MET A 45 0.12 -0.30 9.72
C MET A 45 1.10 -1.34 9.18
N PHE A 46 1.91 -0.95 8.20
CA PHE A 46 2.80 -1.86 7.50
C PHE A 46 4.03 -1.15 6.98
N ARG A 47 5.14 -1.87 6.87
CA ARG A 47 6.39 -1.35 6.31
C ARG A 47 6.94 -2.30 5.27
N ILE A 48 7.10 -1.80 4.05
CA ILE A 48 7.65 -2.56 2.92
C ILE A 48 9.10 -2.17 2.77
N GLY A 49 10.00 -3.14 2.87
CA GLY A 49 11.43 -2.97 2.65
C GLY A 49 11.87 -3.45 1.28
N MET A 50 12.82 -2.74 0.67
CA MET A 50 13.50 -3.15 -0.55
C MET A 50 15.01 -2.88 -0.39
N GLY A 51 15.81 -3.95 -0.36
CA GLY A 51 17.27 -3.88 -0.40
C GLY A 51 17.78 -4.12 -1.81
N GLY A 52 18.84 -3.41 -2.21
CA GLY A 52 19.56 -3.68 -3.46
C GLY A 52 20.09 -2.43 -4.16
N ILE A 53 20.91 -2.65 -5.18
CA ILE A 53 21.50 -1.62 -6.06
C ILE A 53 20.43 -1.16 -7.08
N CYS A 54 19.32 -0.62 -6.61
CA CYS A 54 18.33 0.02 -7.47
C CYS A 54 18.41 1.53 -7.30
N GLU A 55 18.28 2.27 -8.42
CA GLU A 55 18.16 3.72 -8.41
C GLU A 55 17.02 4.16 -7.49
N GLU A 56 17.27 5.17 -6.66
CA GLU A 56 16.30 5.67 -5.68
C GLU A 56 14.94 6.00 -6.31
N ALA A 57 14.93 6.62 -7.49
CA ALA A 57 13.70 6.97 -8.19
C ALA A 57 12.86 5.73 -8.55
N LYS A 58 13.53 4.63 -8.96
CA LYS A 58 12.88 3.37 -9.28
C LYS A 58 12.40 2.66 -8.02
N ALA A 59 13.23 2.64 -6.97
CA ALA A 59 12.86 2.09 -5.68
C ALA A 59 11.62 2.80 -5.09
N LYS A 60 11.60 4.14 -5.14
CA LYS A 60 10.45 4.95 -4.69
C LYS A 60 9.17 4.62 -5.45
N LYS A 61 9.22 4.53 -6.78
CA LYS A 61 8.06 4.16 -7.61
C LYS A 61 7.55 2.76 -7.29
N LEU A 62 8.44 1.78 -7.17
CA LEU A 62 8.07 0.39 -6.86
C LEU A 62 7.50 0.26 -5.44
N LEU A 63 8.09 0.94 -4.46
CA LEU A 63 7.61 0.95 -3.08
C LEU A 63 6.24 1.60 -2.95
N ALA A 64 6.01 2.73 -3.63
CA ALA A 64 4.70 3.38 -3.66
C ALA A 64 3.64 2.48 -4.31
N ALA A 65 3.95 1.82 -5.43
CA ALA A 65 3.03 0.90 -6.09
C ALA A 65 2.70 -0.31 -5.20
N LYS A 66 3.72 -0.92 -4.56
CA LYS A 66 3.51 -2.03 -3.61
C LYS A 66 2.69 -1.61 -2.40
N ALA A 67 2.92 -0.41 -1.87
CA ALA A 67 2.15 0.13 -0.75
C ALA A 67 0.68 0.31 -1.11
N ARG A 68 0.37 0.87 -2.29
CA ARG A 68 -1.01 1.01 -2.78
C ARG A 68 -1.70 -0.34 -2.94
N ALA A 69 -1.03 -1.31 -3.57
CA ALA A 69 -1.57 -2.66 -3.73
C ALA A 69 -1.85 -3.35 -2.38
N TRP A 70 -1.00 -3.13 -1.39
CA TRP A 70 -1.21 -3.65 -0.04
C TRP A 70 -2.41 -2.98 0.66
N ILE A 71 -2.59 -1.66 0.52
CA ILE A 71 -3.75 -0.95 1.07
C ILE A 71 -5.05 -1.49 0.46
N ASP A 72 -5.08 -1.68 -0.86
CA ASP A 72 -6.24 -2.22 -1.56
C ASP A 72 -6.63 -3.61 -1.06
N ASP A 73 -5.67 -4.53 -0.99
CA ASP A 73 -5.86 -5.87 -0.45
C ASP A 73 -6.30 -5.85 1.03
N PHE A 74 -5.74 -4.95 1.85
CA PHE A 74 -6.15 -4.78 3.24
C PHE A 74 -7.62 -4.32 3.34
N LEU A 75 -8.04 -3.35 2.53
CA LEU A 75 -9.42 -2.85 2.51
C LEU A 75 -10.41 -3.93 2.05
N ILE A 76 -10.03 -4.75 1.06
CA ILE A 76 -10.84 -5.90 0.62
C ILE A 76 -11.04 -6.88 1.77
N ARG A 77 -9.97 -7.21 2.52
CA ARG A 77 -10.02 -8.13 3.66
C ARG A 77 -10.83 -7.57 4.83
N GLU A 78 -10.68 -6.29 5.15
CA GLU A 78 -11.51 -5.60 6.15
C GLU A 78 -12.99 -5.69 5.78
N HIS A 79 -13.33 -5.38 4.52
CA HIS A 79 -14.71 -5.41 4.04
C HIS A 79 -15.31 -6.83 4.10
N GLN A 80 -14.50 -7.86 3.80
CA GLN A 80 -14.92 -9.27 3.93
C GLN A 80 -15.02 -9.74 5.39
N SER A 81 -14.14 -9.26 6.27
CA SER A 81 -14.15 -9.62 7.70
C SER A 81 -15.33 -8.98 8.43
N GLY A 82 -15.75 -7.77 8.01
CA GLY A 82 -16.97 -7.12 8.48
C GLY A 82 -18.27 -7.84 8.11
N ALA A 83 -18.25 -8.78 7.16
CA ALA A 83 -19.42 -9.59 6.81
C ALA A 83 -19.64 -10.81 7.71
N SER A 84 -18.76 -11.05 8.69
CA SER A 84 -18.84 -12.21 9.59
C SER A 84 -19.58 -11.93 10.92
N SER A 85 -20.21 -10.76 11.07
CA SER A 85 -20.96 -10.38 12.28
C SER A 85 -22.46 -10.15 12.02
N GLN A 86 -23.07 -10.96 11.14
CA GLN A 86 -24.53 -11.04 11.06
C GLN A 86 -24.95 -12.51 10.92
N GLY A 87 -25.12 -13.16 12.06
CA GLY A 87 -25.70 -14.48 12.21
C GLY A 87 -26.22 -14.58 13.64
N ASP A 88 -27.40 -13.98 13.84
CA ASP A 88 -28.30 -14.26 14.97
C ASP A 88 -28.99 -15.60 14.71
#